data_AF-A0A6N4V878-F1
#
_entry.id   AF-A0A6N4V878-F1
#
_cell.length_a   1.000
_cell.length_b   1.000
_cell.length_c   1.000
_cell.angle_alpha   90.00
_cell.angle_beta   90.00
_cell.angle_gamma   90.00
#
_symmetry.space_group_name_H-M   'P 1'
#
loop_
_entity.id
_entity.type
_entity.pdbx_description
1 polymer ?
#
loop_
_entity_poly.entity_id
_entity_poly.type
_entity_poly.pdbx_seq_one_letter_code
_entity_poly.pdbx_strand_id
1 'polypeptide(L)'
;MDGLIQQYARVAAAVEEAGRAKDSLTYSAAFVLCAGRDDAEIARRAAAIGREVDELRSNSPAVGTPDEIVDKLGPFLQGGVQRVYLQVLDMSDLEHIEFIAETVVPQLR
;
A
#
# COMPACT_ATOMS: atom_id res chain seq x y z
N MET A 1 -12.12 -0.62 -7.72
CA MET A 1 -11.95 0.67 -7.02
C MET A 1 -13.28 1.28 -6.56
N ASP A 2 -14.39 1.01 -7.24
CA ASP A 2 -15.72 1.57 -6.90
C ASP A 2 -16.13 1.39 -5.44
N GLY A 3 -15.84 0.23 -4.85
CA GLY A 3 -16.11 -0.02 -3.43
C GLY A 3 -15.38 0.96 -2.52
N LEU A 4 -14.10 1.27 -2.77
CA LEU A 4 -13.31 2.22 -1.99
C LEU A 4 -13.93 3.62 -2.05
N ILE A 5 -14.21 4.11 -3.26
CA ILE A 5 -14.79 5.44 -3.49
C ILE A 5 -16.16 5.57 -2.80
N GLN A 6 -17.00 4.55 -2.90
CA GLN A 6 -18.31 4.52 -2.23
C GLN A 6 -18.19 4.51 -0.70
N GLN A 7 -17.18 3.85 -0.14
CA GLN A 7 -16.96 3.88 1.31
C GLN A 7 -16.49 5.27 1.77
N TYR A 8 -15.56 5.89 1.04
CA TYR A 8 -15.08 7.24 1.39
C TYR A 8 -16.18 8.29 1.26
N ALA A 9 -17.05 8.22 0.25
CA ALA A 9 -18.20 9.10 0.13
C ALA A 9 -19.17 8.96 1.33
N ARG A 10 -19.42 7.73 1.79
CA ARG A 10 -20.26 7.48 2.98
C ARG A 10 -19.65 8.07 4.24
N VAL A 11 -18.35 7.89 4.45
CA VAL A 11 -17.65 8.48 5.61
C VAL A 11 -17.68 10.00 5.54
N ALA A 12 -17.41 10.60 4.38
CA ALA A 12 -17.44 12.06 4.20
C ALA A 12 -18.83 12.63 4.53
N ALA A 13 -19.91 11.96 4.11
CA ALA A 13 -21.27 12.37 4.45
C ALA A 13 -21.53 12.32 5.97
N ALA A 14 -21.11 11.26 6.65
CA ALA A 14 -21.25 11.13 8.10
C ALA A 14 -20.42 12.18 8.88
N VAL A 15 -19.23 12.54 8.36
CA VAL A 15 -18.39 13.62 8.93
C VAL A 15 -19.08 14.98 8.81
N GLU A 16 -19.72 15.25 7.67
CA GLU A 16 -20.48 16.48 7.45
C GLU A 16 -21.72 16.54 8.37
N GLU A 17 -22.46 15.44 8.51
CA GLU A 17 -23.59 15.34 9.44
C GLU A 17 -23.16 15.59 10.90
N ALA A 18 -21.94 15.20 11.26
CA ALA A 18 -21.33 15.49 12.56
C ALA A 18 -20.81 16.93 12.69
N GLY A 19 -21.05 17.83 11.73
CA GLY A 19 -20.70 19.24 11.79
C GLY A 19 -19.23 19.55 11.46
N ARG A 20 -18.52 18.62 10.79
CA ARG A 20 -17.12 18.78 10.38
C ARG A 20 -16.99 18.93 8.87
N ALA A 21 -15.90 19.51 8.39
CA ALA A 21 -15.62 19.54 6.95
C ALA A 21 -15.41 18.12 6.40
N LYS A 22 -15.96 17.84 5.20
CA LYS A 22 -15.93 16.52 4.54
C LYS A 22 -14.52 15.96 4.33
N ASP A 23 -13.56 16.85 4.13
CA ASP A 23 -12.14 16.56 3.89
C ASP A 23 -11.29 16.59 5.17
N SER A 24 -11.91 16.76 6.35
CA SER A 24 -11.20 16.82 7.64
C SER A 24 -10.61 15.48 8.11
N LEU A 25 -10.76 14.40 7.33
CA LEU A 25 -10.15 13.10 7.60
C LEU A 25 -9.09 12.75 6.56
N THR A 26 -7.96 12.23 7.03
CA THR A 26 -7.01 11.53 6.16
C THR A 26 -7.50 10.11 5.91
N TYR A 27 -7.82 9.81 4.67
CA TYR A 27 -8.16 8.45 4.24
C TYR A 27 -6.90 7.64 3.99
N SER A 28 -6.73 6.54 4.72
CA SER A 28 -5.56 5.68 4.62
C SER A 28 -5.88 4.26 4.18
N ALA A 29 -4.90 3.58 3.62
CA ALA A 29 -4.92 2.15 3.36
C ALA A 29 -3.70 1.47 4.00
N ALA A 30 -3.79 0.18 4.29
CA ALA A 30 -2.70 -0.62 4.84
C ALA A 30 -2.49 -1.85 3.96
N PHE A 31 -1.23 -2.12 3.62
CA PHE A 31 -0.85 -3.19 2.68
C PHE A 31 0.37 -3.93 3.19
N VAL A 32 0.40 -5.26 3.02
CA VAL A 32 1.59 -6.06 3.30
C VAL A 32 2.67 -5.71 2.30
N LEU A 33 3.87 -5.40 2.81
CA LEU A 33 5.03 -5.09 1.98
C LEU A 33 5.82 -6.36 1.67
N CYS A 34 6.04 -6.63 0.38
CA CYS A 34 6.98 -7.66 -0.09
C CYS A 34 7.58 -7.24 -1.44
N ALA A 35 8.57 -6.36 -1.39
CA ALA A 35 9.23 -5.81 -2.56
C ALA A 35 10.59 -6.46 -2.81
N GLY A 36 11.06 -6.42 -4.06
CA GLY A 36 12.41 -6.85 -4.41
C GLY A 36 12.83 -6.30 -5.77
N ARG A 37 14.14 -6.38 -6.07
CA ARG A 37 14.69 -5.99 -7.38
C ARG A 37 14.27 -6.94 -8.49
N ASP A 38 14.02 -8.19 -8.12
CA ASP A 38 13.62 -9.28 -9.01
C ASP A 38 12.75 -10.31 -8.27
N ASP A 39 12.25 -11.29 -9.01
CA ASP A 39 11.38 -12.34 -8.47
C ASP A 39 12.07 -13.21 -7.40
N ALA A 40 13.39 -13.37 -7.45
CA ALA A 40 14.13 -14.17 -6.48
C ALA A 40 14.17 -13.48 -5.11
N GLU A 41 14.39 -12.16 -5.08
CA GLU A 41 14.34 -11.39 -3.85
C GLU A 41 12.93 -11.31 -3.26
N ILE A 42 11.92 -11.15 -4.13
CA ILE A 42 10.50 -11.18 -3.72
C ILE A 42 10.18 -12.53 -3.07
N ALA A 43 10.55 -13.65 -3.72
CA ALA A 43 10.32 -14.99 -3.18
C ALA A 43 11.05 -15.21 -1.83
N ARG A 44 12.29 -14.74 -1.70
CA ARG A 44 13.05 -14.81 -0.45
C ARG A 44 12.34 -14.08 0.69
N ARG A 45 11.86 -12.86 0.44
CA ARG A 45 11.13 -12.06 1.44
C ARG A 45 9.77 -12.64 1.79
N ALA A 46 9.04 -13.17 0.81
CA ALA A 46 7.77 -13.87 1.05
C ALA A 46 7.97 -15.11 1.92
N ALA A 47 9.01 -15.92 1.64
CA ALA A 47 9.36 -17.10 2.42
C ALA A 47 9.74 -16.74 3.87
N ALA A 48 10.45 -15.63 4.09
CA ALA A 48 10.84 -15.17 5.44
C ALA A 48 9.63 -14.90 6.36
N ILE A 49 8.48 -14.54 5.77
CA ILE A 49 7.23 -14.28 6.49
C ILE A 49 6.22 -15.44 6.37
N GLY A 50 6.63 -16.57 5.79
CA GLY A 50 5.81 -17.77 5.64
C GLY A 50 4.60 -17.59 4.72
N ARG A 51 4.76 -16.85 3.61
CA ARG A 51 3.69 -16.55 2.65
C ARG A 51 4.11 -16.92 1.22
N GLU A 52 3.12 -17.22 0.39
CA GLU A 52 3.33 -17.47 -1.04
C GLU A 52 3.27 -16.17 -1.86
N VAL A 53 4.14 -16.03 -2.86
CA VAL A 53 4.24 -14.81 -3.68
C VAL A 53 2.91 -14.51 -4.38
N ASP A 54 2.26 -15.51 -4.96
CA ASP A 54 0.99 -15.35 -5.67
C ASP A 54 -0.14 -14.90 -4.73
N GLU A 55 -0.20 -15.45 -3.52
CA GLU A 55 -1.13 -15.02 -2.48
C GLU A 55 -0.91 -13.53 -2.15
N LEU A 56 0.34 -13.14 -1.90
CA LEU A 56 0.70 -11.77 -1.58
C LEU A 56 0.34 -10.79 -2.72
N ARG A 57 0.71 -11.14 -3.97
CA ARG A 57 0.40 -10.32 -5.16
C ARG A 57 -1.10 -10.15 -5.38
N SER A 58 -1.92 -11.14 -5.01
CA SER A 58 -3.38 -11.06 -5.13
C SER A 58 -4.04 -10.14 -4.09
N ASN A 59 -3.41 -9.96 -2.93
CA ASN A 59 -4.01 -9.28 -1.77
C ASN A 59 -3.40 -7.90 -1.46
N SER A 60 -2.20 -7.60 -1.98
CA SER A 60 -1.49 -6.37 -1.69
C SER A 60 -0.90 -5.73 -2.95
N PRO A 61 -1.12 -4.42 -3.17
CA PRO A 61 -0.44 -3.66 -4.22
C PRO A 61 1.04 -3.40 -3.91
N ALA A 62 1.48 -3.58 -2.66
CA ALA A 62 2.86 -3.37 -2.23
C ALA A 62 3.73 -4.63 -2.35
N VAL A 63 3.49 -5.42 -3.40
CA VAL A 63 4.19 -6.68 -3.69
C VAL A 63 4.65 -6.67 -5.13
N GLY A 64 5.97 -6.74 -5.33
CA GLY A 64 6.58 -6.66 -6.65
C GLY A 64 7.89 -5.89 -6.71
N THR A 65 8.28 -5.53 -7.93
CA THR A 65 9.36 -4.57 -8.18
C THR A 65 8.90 -3.14 -7.88
N PRO A 66 9.82 -2.15 -7.77
CA PRO A 66 9.44 -0.78 -7.47
C PRO A 66 8.38 -0.21 -8.44
N ASP A 67 8.58 -0.41 -9.74
CA ASP A 67 7.66 0.09 -10.78
C ASP A 67 6.30 -0.62 -10.71
N GLU A 68 6.28 -1.94 -10.49
CA GLU A 68 5.04 -2.69 -10.27
C GLU A 68 4.24 -2.15 -9.07
N ILE A 69 4.94 -1.80 -7.97
CA ILE A 69 4.31 -1.27 -6.77
C ILE A 69 3.72 0.12 -7.01
N VAL A 70 4.46 1.00 -7.69
CA VAL A 70 3.99 2.35 -8.06
C VAL A 70 2.73 2.24 -8.94
N ASP A 71 2.78 1.40 -9.98
CA ASP A 71 1.65 1.18 -10.88
C ASP A 71 0.43 0.65 -10.15
N LYS A 72 0.61 -0.34 -9.27
CA LYS A 72 -0.50 -0.94 -8.49
C LYS A 72 -1.05 0.00 -7.43
N LEU A 73 -0.25 0.92 -6.89
CA LEU A 73 -0.73 1.95 -5.95
C LEU A 73 -1.48 3.09 -6.64
N GLY A 74 -1.18 3.38 -7.91
CA GLY A 74 -1.81 4.44 -8.69
C GLY A 74 -3.35 4.49 -8.58
N PRO A 75 -4.08 3.38 -8.83
CA PRO A 75 -5.53 3.34 -8.69
C PRO A 75 -6.05 3.67 -7.28
N PHE A 76 -5.30 3.36 -6.21
CA PHE A 76 -5.69 3.69 -4.84
C PHE A 76 -5.53 5.18 -4.56
N LEU A 77 -4.46 5.79 -5.05
CA LEU A 77 -4.24 7.24 -4.96
C LEU A 77 -5.34 8.00 -5.71
N GLN A 78 -5.68 7.56 -6.93
CA GLN A 78 -6.80 8.10 -7.71
C GLN A 78 -8.15 7.89 -6.99
N GLY A 79 -8.29 6.79 -6.26
CA GLY A 79 -9.46 6.48 -5.43
C GLY A 79 -9.57 7.29 -4.14
N GLY A 80 -8.61 8.19 -3.85
CA GLY A 80 -8.65 9.10 -2.70
C GLY A 80 -7.86 8.62 -1.48
N VAL A 81 -7.03 7.58 -1.60
CA VAL A 81 -6.08 7.21 -0.53
C VAL A 81 -5.03 8.32 -0.43
N GLN A 82 -4.89 8.88 0.76
CA GLN A 82 -3.95 9.96 1.07
C GLN A 82 -2.74 9.47 1.87
N ARG A 83 -2.85 8.31 2.52
CA ARG A 83 -1.76 7.71 3.31
C ARG A 83 -1.74 6.21 3.15
N VAL A 84 -0.56 5.65 2.88
CA VAL A 84 -0.36 4.21 2.81
C VAL A 84 0.50 3.76 3.99
N TYR A 85 0.02 2.79 4.75
CA TYR A 85 0.81 2.08 5.76
C TYR A 85 1.34 0.77 5.15
N LEU A 86 2.66 0.61 5.15
CA LEU A 86 3.32 -0.60 4.71
C LEU A 86 3.56 -1.52 5.91
N GLN A 87 2.93 -2.69 5.90
CA GLN A 87 3.10 -3.70 6.93
C GLN A 87 4.35 -4.51 6.62
N VAL A 88 5.44 -4.17 7.32
CA VAL A 88 6.70 -4.93 7.29
C VAL A 88 6.59 -6.07 8.30
N LEU A 89 6.37 -7.30 7.80
CA LEU A 89 6.12 -8.46 8.66
C LEU A 89 7.40 -9.15 9.15
N ASP A 90 8.49 -9.06 8.39
CA ASP A 90 9.83 -9.38 8.88
C ASP A 90 10.51 -8.09 9.35
N MET A 91 10.45 -7.83 10.65
CA MET A 91 11.03 -6.62 11.26
C MET A 91 12.56 -6.64 11.31
N SER A 92 13.21 -7.76 10.95
CA SER A 92 14.68 -7.86 10.90
C SER A 92 15.26 -7.40 9.57
N ASP A 93 14.47 -7.38 8.49
CA ASP A 93 14.89 -6.96 7.16
C ASP A 93 14.86 -5.42 7.03
N LEU A 94 15.84 -4.75 7.65
CA LEU A 94 15.99 -3.29 7.57
C LEU A 94 16.33 -2.82 6.15
N GLU A 95 17.02 -3.64 5.36
CA GLU A 95 17.34 -3.36 3.95
C GLU A 95 16.07 -3.23 3.10
N HIS A 96 14.98 -3.91 3.49
CA HIS A 96 13.69 -3.76 2.81
C HIS A 96 13.08 -2.36 2.99
N ILE A 97 13.28 -1.76 4.16
CA ILE A 97 12.82 -0.40 4.47
C ILE A 97 13.64 0.60 3.64
N GLU A 98 14.97 0.45 3.65
CA GLU A 98 15.89 1.27 2.84
C GLU A 98 15.54 1.16 1.35
N PHE A 99 15.39 -0.07 0.84
CA PHE A 99 15.04 -0.32 -0.55
C PHE A 99 13.76 0.42 -0.98
N ILE A 100 12.69 0.37 -0.19
CA ILE A 100 11.45 1.10 -0.51
C ILE A 100 11.63 2.61 -0.44
N ALA A 101 12.35 3.10 0.56
CA ALA A 101 12.61 4.53 0.73
C ALA A 101 13.40 5.11 -0.46
N GLU A 102 14.31 4.33 -1.05
CA GLU A 102 15.14 4.74 -2.18
C GLU A 102 14.49 4.53 -3.54
N THR A 103 13.67 3.49 -3.70
CA THR A 103 13.19 3.06 -5.03
C THR A 103 11.72 3.32 -5.30
N VAL A 104 10.86 3.34 -4.29
CA VAL A 104 9.40 3.53 -4.47
C VAL A 104 8.96 4.92 -4.02
N VAL A 105 9.36 5.34 -2.83
CA VAL A 105 8.92 6.63 -2.25
C VAL A 105 9.22 7.82 -3.16
N PRO A 106 10.40 7.96 -3.81
CA PRO A 106 10.69 9.11 -4.66
C PRO A 106 9.81 9.21 -5.91
N GLN A 107 9.18 8.11 -6.34
CA GLN A 107 8.30 8.08 -7.51
C GLN A 107 6.86 8.54 -7.20
N LEU A 108 6.50 8.59 -5.90
CA LEU A 108 5.14 8.91 -5.43
C LEU A 108 5.04 10.28 -4.76
N ARG A 109 6.13 11.06 -4.74
CA ARG A 109 6.20 12.39 -4.13
C ARG A 109 5.75 13.50 -5.07
#